data_AF-A0A0Q4LTB8-F1
#
_entry.id   AF-A0A0Q4LTB8-F1
#
_cell.length_a   1.000
_cell.length_b   1.000
_cell.length_c   1.000
_cell.angle_alpha   90.00
_cell.angle_beta   90.00
_cell.angle_gamma   90.00
#
_symmetry.space_group_name_H-M   'P 1'
#
loop_
_entity.id
_entity.type
_entity.pdbx_description
1 polymer ?
#
loop_
_entity_poly.entity_id
_entity_poly.type
_entity_poly.pdbx_seq_one_letter_code
_entity_poly.pdbx_strand_id
1 'polypeptide(L)'
;MITPKPLLSENVKDFMDYALEVIKSMDGAPEHTAADRLVVNENIAKLKEYLEAVSTSYNETVPNNVNSPTGDIQGNFSGTGHS
;
A
#
# COMPACT_ATOMS: atom_id res chain seq x y z
N MET A 1 22.62 -0.97 8.29
CA MET A 1 22.08 -0.81 6.93
C MET A 1 20.64 -0.38 7.09
N ILE A 2 20.24 0.76 6.52
CA ILE A 2 18.85 1.23 6.60
C ILE A 2 18.15 0.64 5.37
N THR A 3 17.27 -0.33 5.57
CA THR A 3 16.49 -0.89 4.46
C THR A 3 15.52 0.20 3.97
N PRO A 4 15.53 0.54 2.67
CA PRO A 4 14.61 1.54 2.15
C PRO A 4 13.17 1.05 2.32
N LYS A 5 12.26 1.98 2.62
CA LYS A 5 10.83 1.71 2.73
C LYS A 5 10.30 1.21 1.36
N PRO A 6 9.51 0.13 1.31
CA PRO A 6 8.96 -0.38 0.05
C PRO A 6 8.05 0.66 -0.61
N LEU A 7 8.11 0.71 -1.94
CA LEU A 7 7.27 1.57 -2.77
C LEU A 7 5.80 1.11 -2.74
N LEU A 8 4.87 2.03 -3.05
CA LEU A 8 3.44 1.69 -3.19
C LEU A 8 3.22 0.53 -4.17
N SER A 9 3.90 0.56 -5.32
CA SER A 9 3.80 -0.51 -6.32
C SER A 9 4.29 -1.86 -5.81
N GLU A 10 5.29 -1.88 -4.92
CA GLU A 10 5.80 -3.12 -4.30
C GLU A 10 4.77 -3.66 -3.29
N ASN A 11 4.22 -2.80 -2.42
CA ASN A 11 3.16 -3.20 -1.49
C ASN A 11 1.92 -3.73 -2.22
N VAL A 12 1.52 -3.11 -3.34
CA VAL A 12 0.37 -3.56 -4.16
C VAL A 12 0.68 -4.91 -4.81
N LYS A 13 1.89 -5.10 -5.32
CA LYS A 13 2.29 -6.38 -5.91
C LYS A 13 2.25 -7.49 -4.87
N ASP A 14 2.82 -7.27 -3.69
CA ASP A 14 2.86 -8.26 -2.61
C ASP A 14 1.45 -8.62 -2.13
N PHE A 15 0.56 -7.62 -2.01
CA PHE A 15 -0.85 -7.86 -1.72
C PHE A 15 -1.52 -8.75 -2.79
N MET A 16 -1.32 -8.45 -4.08
CA MET A 16 -1.94 -9.21 -5.17
C MET A 16 -1.39 -10.64 -5.26
N ASP A 17 -0.07 -10.80 -5.13
CA ASP A 17 0.58 -12.11 -5.14
C ASP A 17 0.08 -12.99 -3.99
N TYR A 18 -0.04 -12.41 -2.79
CA TYR A 18 -0.54 -13.12 -1.63
C TYR A 18 -2.06 -13.37 -1.70
N ALA A 19 -2.84 -12.45 -2.27
CA ALA A 19 -4.27 -12.66 -2.49
C ALA A 19 -4.54 -13.91 -3.35
N LEU A 20 -3.72 -14.15 -4.37
CA LEU A 20 -3.83 -15.37 -5.19
C LEU A 20 -3.54 -16.64 -4.38
N GLU A 21 -2.61 -16.60 -3.44
CA GLU A 21 -2.35 -17.72 -2.53
C GLU A 21 -3.53 -17.98 -1.58
N VAL A 22 -4.10 -16.92 -1.00
CA VAL A 22 -5.28 -17.04 -0.13
C VAL A 22 -6.47 -17.63 -0.89
N ILE A 23 -6.73 -17.15 -2.12
CA ILE A 23 -7.80 -17.70 -2.98
C ILE A 23 -7.58 -19.20 -3.23
N LYS A 24 -6.36 -19.62 -3.54
CA LYS A 24 -6.04 -21.04 -3.73
C LYS A 24 -6.26 -21.85 -2.45
N SER A 25 -5.92 -21.30 -1.29
CA SER A 25 -6.12 -21.98 0.00
C SER A 25 -7.60 -22.17 0.34
N MET A 26 -8.50 -21.36 -0.21
CA MET A 26 -9.94 -21.48 -0.05
C MET A 26 -10.58 -22.50 -1.01
N ASP A 27 -9.84 -23.02 -1.99
CA ASP A 27 -10.38 -24.03 -2.89
C ASP A 27 -10.72 -25.32 -2.13
N GLY A 28 -11.82 -25.97 -2.50
CA GLY A 28 -12.35 -27.14 -1.76
C GLY A 28 -12.90 -26.81 -0.37
N ALA A 29 -13.23 -25.55 -0.06
CA ALA A 29 -13.79 -25.12 1.23
C ALA A 29 -14.91 -26.01 1.82
N PRO A 30 -15.84 -26.58 1.03
CA PRO A 30 -16.86 -27.50 1.57
C PRO A 30 -16.30 -28.74 2.26
N GLU A 31 -15.08 -29.17 1.90
CA GLU A 31 -14.41 -30.38 2.40
C GLU A 31 -13.36 -30.09 3.48
N HIS A 32 -13.12 -28.80 3.79
CA HIS A 32 -12.11 -28.39 4.75
C HIS A 32 -12.40 -28.91 6.16
N THR A 33 -11.37 -29.51 6.75
CA THR A 33 -11.33 -29.87 8.16
C THR A 33 -11.24 -28.63 9.05
N ALA A 34 -11.36 -28.81 10.37
CA ALA A 34 -11.15 -27.71 11.31
C ALA A 34 -9.73 -27.12 11.24
N ALA A 35 -8.73 -27.94 10.92
CA ALA A 35 -7.35 -27.49 10.75
C ALA A 35 -7.18 -26.65 9.48
N ASP A 36 -7.75 -27.08 8.35
CA ASP A 36 -7.68 -26.34 7.09
C ASP A 36 -8.33 -24.96 7.22
N ARG A 37 -9.48 -24.89 7.90
CA ARG A 37 -10.16 -23.61 8.18
C ARG A 37 -9.30 -22.68 9.03
N LEU A 38 -8.50 -23.22 9.96
CA LEU A 38 -7.59 -22.42 10.77
C LEU A 38 -6.50 -21.80 9.90
N VAL A 39 -5.88 -22.60 9.02
CA VAL A 39 -4.86 -22.12 8.06
C VAL A 39 -5.43 -21.07 7.13
N VAL A 40 -6.62 -21.28 6.58
CA VAL A 40 -7.28 -20.29 5.71
C VAL A 40 -7.55 -18.99 6.47
N ASN A 41 -7.99 -19.07 7.73
CA ASN A 41 -8.21 -17.88 8.55
C ASN A 41 -6.91 -17.13 8.88
N GLU A 42 -5.81 -17.84 9.12
CA GLU A 42 -4.48 -17.24 9.28
C GLU A 42 -4.03 -16.54 8.00
N ASN A 43 -4.24 -17.18 6.84
CA ASN A 43 -3.94 -16.58 5.54
C ASN A 43 -4.78 -15.31 5.29
N ILE A 44 -6.07 -15.34 5.61
CA ILE A 44 -6.93 -14.15 5.53
C ILE A 44 -6.44 -13.04 6.47
N ALA A 45 -6.03 -13.38 7.69
CA ALA A 45 -5.52 -12.40 8.65
C ALA A 45 -4.26 -11.72 8.09
N LYS A 46 -3.32 -12.49 7.54
CA LYS A 46 -2.12 -11.96 6.91
C LYS A 46 -2.40 -11.13 5.67
N LEU A 47 -3.41 -11.50 4.87
CA LEU A 47 -3.83 -10.71 3.70
C LEU A 47 -4.33 -9.32 4.11
N LYS A 48 -4.97 -9.18 5.28
CA LYS A 48 -5.37 -7.87 5.82
C LYS A 48 -4.16 -6.99 6.12
N GLU A 49 -3.09 -7.55 6.67
CA GLU A 49 -1.86 -6.80 6.93
C GLU A 49 -1.25 -6.23 5.64
N TYR A 50 -1.24 -7.01 4.55
CA TYR A 50 -0.81 -6.50 3.25
C TYR A 50 -1.72 -5.37 2.72
N LEU A 51 -3.03 -5.49 2.91
CA LEU A 51 -3.96 -4.42 2.54
C LEU A 51 -3.74 -3.14 3.37
N GLU A 52 -3.44 -3.27 4.66
CA GLU A 52 -3.09 -2.14 5.53
C GLU A 52 -1.79 -1.48 5.09
N ALA A 53 -0.79 -2.25 4.68
CA ALA A 53 0.44 -1.72 4.10
C ALA A 53 0.19 -0.93 2.81
N VAL A 54 -0.66 -1.45 1.92
CA VAL A 54 -1.09 -0.73 0.69
C VAL A 54 -1.81 0.57 1.04
N SER A 55 -2.78 0.52 1.96
CA SER A 55 -3.54 1.69 2.39
C SER A 55 -2.62 2.77 2.99
N THR A 56 -1.73 2.37 3.88
CA THR A 56 -0.74 3.26 4.49
C THR A 56 0.15 3.88 3.42
N SER A 57 0.71 3.06 2.55
CA SER A 57 1.60 3.51 1.48
C SER A 57 0.89 4.46 0.50
N TYR A 58 -0.38 4.21 0.17
CA TYR A 58 -1.17 5.10 -0.67
C TYR A 58 -1.33 6.47 -0.01
N ASN A 59 -1.81 6.52 1.23
CA ASN A 59 -2.03 7.78 1.95
C ASN A 59 -0.74 8.58 2.18
N GLU A 60 0.40 7.92 2.31
CA GLU A 60 1.70 8.60 2.40
C GLU A 60 2.18 9.19 1.06
N THR A 61 1.76 8.61 -0.07
CA THR A 61 2.11 9.10 -1.41
C THR A 61 1.17 10.18 -1.92
N VAL A 62 -0.03 10.30 -1.36
CA VAL A 62 -0.97 11.37 -1.71
C VAL A 62 -0.51 12.67 -1.04
N PRO A 63 -0.26 13.75 -1.81
CA PRO A 63 0.07 15.04 -1.21
C PRO A 63 -1.12 15.56 -0.40
N ASN A 64 -0.91 15.76 0.91
CA ASN A 64 -1.89 16.38 1.79
C ASN A 64 -2.06 17.85 1.41
N ASN A 65 -2.99 18.15 0.49
CA ASN A 65 -3.45 19.52 0.21
C ASN A 65 -4.38 20.05 1.33
N VAL A 66 -4.04 19.78 2.60
CA VAL A 66 -4.76 20.29 3.78
C VAL A 66 -3.75 20.98 4.70
N ASN A 67 -3.01 21.94 4.12
CA ASN A 67 -2.57 23.18 4.75
C ASN A 67 -1.81 24.00 3.70
N SER A 68 -2.55 24.66 2.82
CA SER A 68 -2.07 25.88 2.20
C SER A 68 -3.10 26.96 2.48
N PRO A 69 -2.93 27.77 3.54
CA PRO A 69 -3.50 29.10 3.47
C PRO A 69 -2.75 29.80 2.33
N THR A 70 -3.46 30.02 1.24
CA THR A 70 -3.15 31.04 0.24
C THR A 70 -2.74 32.33 0.94
N GLY A 71 -1.45 32.63 0.95
CA GLY A 71 -0.91 33.82 1.60
C GLY A 71 0.61 33.80 1.64
N ASP A 72 1.26 33.99 0.49
CA ASP A 72 2.16 35.14 0.28
C ASP A 72 2.66 35.16 -1.16
N ILE A 73 2.25 36.18 -1.90
CA ILE A 73 2.93 36.61 -3.12
C ILE A 73 4.04 37.55 -2.63
N GLN A 74 5.29 37.08 -2.52
CA GLN A 74 6.44 37.97 -2.68
C GLN A 74 7.77 37.23 -2.89
N GLY A 75 8.33 37.44 -4.08
CA GLY A 75 9.76 37.64 -4.26
C GLY A 75 10.63 36.42 -4.53
N ASN A 76 10.84 36.10 -5.80
CA ASN A 76 12.20 36.18 -6.36
C ASN A 76 12.17 36.25 -7.89
N PHE A 77 12.24 37.45 -8.42
CA PHE A 77 12.58 37.72 -9.81
C PHE A 77 14.09 37.51 -9.95
N SER A 78 14.54 36.35 -10.42
CA SER A 78 15.91 36.17 -10.91
C SER A 78 15.85 35.91 -12.41
N GLY A 79 16.01 36.99 -13.16
CA GLY A 79 16.13 36.93 -14.61
C GLY A 79 17.43 36.26 -15.03
N THR A 80 17.31 35.27 -15.91
CA THR A 80 18.32 34.90 -16.91
C THR A 80 17.62 34.22 -18.09
N GLY A 81 17.88 34.69 -19.30
CA GLY A 81 17.42 34.08 -20.56
C GLY A 81 17.08 35.14 -21.60
N HIS A 82 18.07 35.65 -22.33
CA HIS A 82 18.57 35.15 -23.61
C HIS A 82 17.82 35.74 -24.83
N SER A 83 18.62 36.48 -25.61
CA SER A 83 18.44 36.99 -26.98
C SER A 83 17.58 38.24 -27.17
#